data_AF-A0A2G8LQ37-F1
#
_entry.id   AF-A0A2G8LQ37-F1
#
_cell.length_a   1.000
_cell.length_b   1.000
_cell.length_c   1.000
_cell.angle_alpha   90.00
_cell.angle_beta   90.00
_cell.angle_gamma   90.00
#
_symmetry.space_group_name_H-M   'P 1'
#
loop_
_entity.id
_entity.type
_entity.pdbx_description
1 polymer ?
#
loop_
_entity_poly.entity_id
_entity_poly.type
_entity_poly.pdbx_seq_one_letter_code
_entity_poly.pdbx_strand_id
1 'polypeptide(L)'
;MATSTQLLSATDYVVFVFLLMISAFIGLYHAAFKGRQRTSKEYFLANRSMHLLPVAVSLAVSMVSAVTFIGTPALSYVFGPAYWPSIFGRILAAFIVSFVFCTVLYNLKITSIYEYLERRFNRIVRYIAVVIHLFSTFLILGVVVYAPALALNAVTGISLFGSILAVGIISTFYSSIVGSKPLSGMTSSSIFLLQSSIMVIGFFLIIIAGCIKVGGIEEVWSRAIEGNRTFAFDFRPDPTIKLSFWSTSIGGSFLVMGMRNQSKSSSKVLNLQGFKER
;
A
#
# COMPACT_ATOMS: atom_id res chain seq x y z
N MET A 1 16.96 -6.97 32.33
CA MET A 1 16.14 -5.80 32.73
C MET A 1 14.75 -6.02 32.17
N ALA A 2 13.78 -6.36 33.00
CA ALA A 2 12.43 -6.71 32.56
C ALA A 2 11.75 -5.46 32.00
N THR A 3 11.60 -5.40 30.67
CA THR A 3 10.74 -4.41 30.01
C THR A 3 9.31 -4.68 30.45
N SER A 4 8.81 -3.87 31.37
CA SER A 4 7.38 -3.72 31.61
C SER A 4 6.71 -3.44 30.27
N THR A 5 6.02 -4.44 29.70
CA THR A 5 5.13 -4.27 28.57
C THR A 5 4.07 -3.27 28.98
N GLN A 6 4.25 -2.01 28.60
CA GLN A 6 3.23 -0.97 28.72
C GLN A 6 2.09 -1.38 27.79
N LEU A 7 1.16 -2.17 28.32
CA LEU A 7 -0.07 -2.54 27.63
C LEU A 7 -0.89 -1.26 27.41
N LEU A 8 -1.64 -1.22 26.32
CA LEU A 8 -2.52 -0.09 26.00
C LEU A 8 -3.38 0.31 27.21
N SER A 9 -3.43 1.61 27.49
CA SER A 9 -4.33 2.14 28.50
C SER A 9 -5.78 2.00 28.03
N ALA A 10 -6.73 1.99 28.95
CA ALA A 10 -8.16 1.95 28.61
C ALA A 10 -8.55 3.09 27.64
N THR A 11 -7.89 4.24 27.74
CA THR A 11 -8.07 5.38 26.82
C THR A 11 -7.64 5.05 25.39
N ASP A 12 -6.56 4.29 25.20
CA ASP A 12 -6.06 3.94 23.86
C ASP A 12 -7.00 2.96 23.16
N TYR A 13 -7.59 2.02 23.91
CA TYR A 13 -8.63 1.12 23.39
C TYR A 13 -9.88 1.88 22.95
N VAL A 14 -10.32 2.88 23.72
CA VAL A 14 -11.46 3.72 23.36
C VAL A 14 -11.19 4.47 22.06
N VAL A 15 -10.00 5.08 21.92
CA VAL A 15 -9.61 5.77 20.68
C VAL A 15 -9.55 4.80 19.50
N PHE A 16 -8.98 3.60 19.69
CA PHE A 16 -8.89 2.59 18.65
C PHE A 16 -10.26 2.10 18.16
N VAL A 17 -11.15 1.76 19.09
CA VAL A 17 -12.53 1.34 18.76
C VAL A 17 -13.31 2.48 18.12
N PHE A 18 -13.17 3.71 18.63
CA PHE A 18 -13.82 4.89 18.06
C PHE A 18 -13.36 5.16 16.62
N LEU A 19 -12.06 5.03 16.34
CA LEU A 19 -11.51 5.20 14.99
C LEU A 19 -12.02 4.13 14.01
N LEU A 20 -12.09 2.87 14.46
CA LEU A 20 -12.68 1.78 13.68
C LEU A 20 -14.17 2.00 13.42
N MET A 21 -14.92 2.46 14.43
CA MET A 21 -16.35 2.76 14.32
C MET A 21 -16.63 3.92 13.36
N ILE A 22 -15.83 5.00 13.41
CA ILE A 22 -15.94 6.10 12.45
C ILE A 22 -15.68 5.61 11.03
N SER A 23 -14.63 4.82 10.83
CA SER A 23 -14.28 4.28 9.52
C SER A 23 -15.38 3.37 8.97
N ALA A 24 -15.94 2.49 9.81
CA ALA A 24 -17.06 1.63 9.46
C ALA A 24 -18.35 2.42 9.20
N PHE A 25 -18.63 3.47 10.00
CA PHE A 25 -19.81 4.31 9.86
C PHE A 25 -19.77 5.13 8.56
N ILE A 26 -18.63 5.71 8.21
CA ILE A 26 -18.46 6.41 6.92
C ILE A 26 -18.69 5.42 5.76
N GLY A 27 -18.14 4.21 5.86
CA GLY A 27 -18.35 3.14 4.86
C GLY A 27 -19.83 2.75 4.73
N LEU A 28 -20.52 2.54 5.85
CA LEU A 28 -21.91 2.10 5.90
C LEU A 28 -22.89 3.21 5.48
N TYR A 29 -22.68 4.44 5.96
CA TYR A 29 -23.48 5.62 5.62
C TYR A 29 -23.49 5.83 4.11
N HIS A 30 -22.32 5.76 3.48
CA HIS A 30 -22.21 5.88 2.03
C HIS A 30 -22.82 4.68 1.29
N ALA A 31 -22.57 3.44 1.73
CA ALA A 31 -23.14 2.24 1.12
C ALA A 31 -24.69 2.19 1.19
N ALA A 32 -25.28 2.79 2.22
CA ALA A 32 -26.73 2.84 2.43
C ALA A 32 -27.42 4.03 1.75
N PHE A 33 -26.83 5.23 1.76
CA PHE A 33 -27.51 6.47 1.35
C PHE A 33 -27.30 6.92 -0.10
N LYS A 34 -26.30 6.41 -0.83
CA LYS A 34 -26.18 6.66 -2.29
C LYS A 34 -26.51 5.36 -3.06
N GLY A 35 -27.35 5.48 -4.08
CA GLY A 35 -28.07 4.36 -4.69
C GLY A 35 -27.22 3.24 -5.33
N ARG A 36 -27.88 2.09 -5.51
CA ARG A 36 -27.38 0.91 -6.24
C ARG A 36 -27.16 1.24 -7.73
N GLN A 37 -25.90 1.24 -8.20
CA GLN A 37 -25.62 1.14 -9.65
C GLN A 37 -25.80 -0.31 -10.13
N ARG A 38 -26.42 -0.50 -11.30
CA ARG A 38 -27.00 -1.78 -11.74
C ARG A 38 -26.16 -2.55 -12.78
N THR A 39 -25.04 -2.03 -13.29
CA THR A 39 -24.37 -2.65 -14.45
C THR A 39 -22.85 -2.87 -14.29
N SER A 40 -22.35 -4.05 -14.67
CA SER A 40 -20.93 -4.45 -14.59
C SER A 40 -19.98 -3.57 -15.41
N LYS A 41 -20.46 -2.81 -16.41
CA LYS A 41 -19.65 -1.83 -17.15
C LYS A 41 -19.42 -0.54 -16.35
N GLU A 42 -20.43 -0.07 -15.63
CA GLU A 42 -20.30 1.06 -14.70
C GLU A 42 -19.42 0.69 -13.50
N TYR A 43 -19.37 -0.60 -13.15
CA TYR A 43 -18.52 -1.16 -12.09
C TYR A 43 -17.02 -0.97 -12.36
N PHE A 44 -16.56 -1.15 -13.60
CA PHE A 44 -15.14 -0.98 -13.96
C PHE A 44 -14.79 0.43 -14.47
N LEU A 45 -15.76 1.15 -15.05
CA LEU A 45 -15.50 2.43 -15.74
C LEU A 45 -15.84 3.69 -14.93
N ALA A 46 -16.47 3.54 -13.75
CA ALA A 46 -16.73 4.60 -12.78
C ALA A 46 -16.98 5.99 -13.42
N ASN A 47 -17.93 6.02 -14.34
CA ASN A 47 -18.46 7.16 -15.10
C ASN A 47 -17.46 8.23 -15.63
N ARG A 48 -16.16 7.91 -15.81
CA ARG A 48 -15.15 8.76 -16.48
C ARG A 48 -15.09 10.24 -16.01
N SER A 49 -15.54 10.55 -14.79
CA SER A 49 -15.74 11.92 -14.29
C SER A 49 -14.95 12.21 -13.00
N MET A 50 -13.86 11.48 -12.75
CA MET A 50 -13.08 11.68 -11.53
C MET A 50 -12.02 12.78 -11.70
N HIS A 51 -12.01 13.73 -10.76
CA HIS A 51 -10.96 14.73 -10.65
C HIS A 51 -9.58 14.08 -10.42
N LEU A 52 -8.54 14.68 -11.02
CA LEU A 52 -7.16 14.18 -11.03
C LEU A 52 -6.57 13.99 -9.63
N LEU A 53 -6.80 14.95 -8.73
CA LEU A 53 -6.21 14.96 -7.38
C LEU A 53 -6.67 13.76 -6.51
N PRO A 54 -7.97 13.48 -6.33
CA PRO A 54 -8.42 12.31 -5.59
C PRO A 54 -7.91 10.98 -6.15
N VAL A 55 -7.79 10.85 -7.48
CA VAL A 55 -7.30 9.63 -8.13
C VAL A 55 -5.80 9.46 -7.91
N ALA A 56 -5.02 10.53 -8.07
CA ALA A 56 -3.58 10.51 -7.83
C ALA A 56 -3.27 10.12 -6.37
N VAL A 57 -4.00 10.69 -5.41
CA VAL A 57 -3.82 10.33 -4.01
C VAL A 57 -4.33 8.92 -3.74
N SER A 58 -5.50 8.50 -4.24
CA SER A 58 -5.98 7.11 -4.11
C SER A 58 -4.98 6.08 -4.66
N LEU A 59 -4.31 6.41 -5.78
CA LEU A 59 -3.23 5.61 -6.33
C LEU A 59 -2.01 5.58 -5.41
N ALA A 60 -1.54 6.74 -4.94
CA ALA A 60 -0.41 6.84 -4.00
C ALA A 60 -0.67 6.07 -2.69
N VAL A 61 -1.88 6.16 -2.16
CA VAL A 61 -2.30 5.47 -0.92
C VAL A 61 -2.37 3.97 -1.12
N SER A 62 -2.84 3.51 -2.29
CA SER A 62 -2.86 2.08 -2.60
C SER A 62 -1.46 1.44 -2.68
N MET A 63 -0.40 2.26 -2.71
CA MET A 63 0.99 1.78 -2.70
C MET A 63 1.51 1.51 -1.29
N VAL A 64 0.83 2.04 -0.26
CA VAL A 64 1.25 1.90 1.12
C VAL A 64 0.57 0.66 1.71
N SER A 65 1.36 -0.38 1.94
CA SER A 65 0.93 -1.58 2.66
C SER A 65 1.40 -1.54 4.10
N ALA A 66 0.67 -2.17 5.02
CA ALA A 66 1.07 -2.38 6.41
C ALA A 66 2.48 -3.00 6.51
N VAL A 67 2.82 -3.89 5.57
CA VAL A 67 4.15 -4.52 5.48
C VAL A 67 5.24 -3.48 5.20
N THR A 68 4.97 -2.49 4.34
CA THR A 68 5.92 -1.40 4.08
C THR A 68 6.05 -0.48 5.28
N PHE A 69 4.95 -0.24 6.00
CA PHE A 69 4.91 0.65 7.15
C PHE A 69 5.71 0.12 8.35
N ILE A 70 5.68 -1.19 8.60
CA ILE A 70 6.48 -1.84 9.65
C ILE A 70 7.86 -2.23 9.14
N GLY A 71 7.95 -2.72 7.90
CA GLY A 71 9.20 -3.26 7.34
C GLY A 71 10.23 -2.19 6.99
N THR A 72 9.82 -1.03 6.46
CA THR A 72 10.79 0.01 6.04
C THR A 72 11.54 0.64 7.22
N PRO A 73 10.88 1.01 8.33
CA PRO A 73 11.58 1.47 9.52
C PRO A 73 12.47 0.39 10.14
N ALA A 74 12.04 -0.89 10.14
CA ALA A 74 12.85 -1.99 10.63
C ALA A 74 14.14 -2.19 9.80
N LEU A 75 14.04 -2.11 8.47
CA LEU A 75 15.21 -2.14 7.59
C LEU A 75 16.12 -0.93 7.80
N SER A 76 15.53 0.26 7.99
CA SER A 76 16.29 1.49 8.25
C SER A 76 16.97 1.46 9.62
N TYR A 77 16.39 0.77 10.60
CA TYR A 77 17.01 0.58 11.92
C TYR A 77 18.25 -0.33 11.86
N VAL A 78 18.19 -1.40 11.06
CA VAL A 78 19.29 -2.37 10.94
C VAL A 78 20.37 -1.89 9.97
N PHE A 79 19.99 -1.39 8.81
CA PHE A 79 20.89 -1.07 7.69
C PHE A 79 21.07 0.42 7.43
N GLY A 80 20.40 1.29 8.18
CA GLY A 80 20.49 2.74 7.98
C GLY A 80 19.86 3.22 6.67
N PRO A 81 20.36 4.32 6.08
CA PRO A 81 19.84 4.92 4.85
C PRO A 81 20.14 4.10 3.60
N ALA A 82 20.83 2.96 3.70
CA ALA A 82 21.14 2.05 2.59
C ALA A 82 19.89 1.54 1.83
N TYR A 83 18.69 1.64 2.41
CA TYR A 83 17.43 1.28 1.76
C TYR A 83 16.82 2.41 0.90
N TRP A 84 17.27 3.66 1.04
CA TRP A 84 16.77 4.81 0.28
C TRP A 84 16.83 4.66 -1.25
N PRO A 85 17.85 4.00 -1.85
CA PRO A 85 17.87 3.67 -3.28
C PRO A 85 16.62 2.97 -3.81
N SER A 86 15.86 2.27 -2.96
CA SER A 86 14.60 1.65 -3.34
C SER A 86 13.59 2.66 -3.88
N ILE A 87 13.57 3.89 -3.36
CA ILE A 87 12.63 4.95 -3.77
C ILE A 87 12.84 5.31 -5.23
N PHE A 88 14.09 5.45 -5.67
CA PHE A 88 14.42 5.70 -7.08
C PHE A 88 13.89 4.59 -7.99
N GLY A 89 14.03 3.32 -7.58
CA GLY A 89 13.46 2.19 -8.30
C GLY A 89 11.93 2.26 -8.40
N ARG A 90 11.25 2.64 -7.30
CA ARG A 90 9.79 2.80 -7.32
C ARG A 90 9.34 3.92 -8.25
N ILE A 91 10.07 5.03 -8.31
CA ILE A 91 9.78 6.16 -9.21
C ILE A 91 10.01 5.75 -10.67
N LEU A 92 11.15 5.12 -10.98
CA LEU A 92 11.47 4.64 -12.32
C LEU A 92 10.41 3.66 -12.84
N ALA A 93 10.01 2.70 -12.00
CA ALA A 93 8.92 1.79 -12.33
C ALA A 93 7.59 2.51 -12.57
N ALA A 94 7.36 3.67 -11.94
CA ALA A 94 6.09 4.39 -12.09
C ALA A 94 6.05 5.04 -13.45
N PHE A 95 7.19 5.62 -13.84
CA PHE A 95 7.40 6.21 -15.14
C PHE A 95 7.21 5.16 -16.25
N ILE A 96 7.88 4.00 -16.15
CA ILE A 96 7.78 2.93 -17.15
C ILE A 96 6.34 2.41 -17.27
N VAL A 97 5.64 2.19 -16.15
CA VAL A 97 4.23 1.74 -16.18
C VAL A 97 3.32 2.81 -16.80
N SER A 98 3.53 4.08 -16.46
CA SER A 98 2.71 5.18 -16.97
C SER A 98 2.94 5.44 -18.47
N PHE A 99 4.18 5.41 -18.94
CA PHE A 99 4.50 5.75 -20.33
C PHE A 99 4.37 4.57 -21.29
N VAL A 100 4.74 3.37 -20.86
CA VAL A 100 4.74 2.19 -21.75
C VAL A 100 3.43 1.42 -21.59
N PHE A 101 3.16 0.90 -20.41
CA PHE A 101 2.03 0.00 -20.19
C PHE A 101 0.67 0.72 -20.32
N CYS A 102 0.53 1.92 -19.75
CA CYS A 102 -0.73 2.65 -19.83
C CYS A 102 -1.05 3.09 -21.26
N THR A 103 -0.06 3.60 -22.01
CA THR A 103 -0.22 4.00 -23.41
C THR A 103 -0.64 2.82 -24.29
N VAL A 104 0.01 1.66 -24.12
CA VAL A 104 -0.35 0.43 -24.86
C VAL A 104 -1.80 0.02 -24.55
N LEU A 105 -2.17 -0.07 -23.27
CA LEU A 105 -3.53 -0.47 -22.86
C LEU A 105 -4.61 0.52 -23.35
N TYR A 106 -4.32 1.81 -23.30
CA TYR A 106 -5.21 2.86 -23.77
C TYR A 106 -5.46 2.75 -25.28
N ASN A 107 -4.39 2.61 -26.08
CA ASN A 107 -4.49 2.48 -27.53
C ASN A 107 -5.28 1.22 -27.95
N LEU A 108 -5.14 0.13 -27.20
CA LEU A 108 -5.85 -1.13 -27.46
C LEU A 108 -7.30 -1.13 -26.93
N LYS A 109 -7.72 -0.11 -26.16
CA LYS A 109 -9.02 -0.01 -25.46
C LYS A 109 -9.33 -1.23 -24.59
N ILE A 110 -8.28 -1.82 -24.01
CA ILE A 110 -8.35 -3.00 -23.15
C ILE A 110 -8.29 -2.55 -21.69
N THR A 111 -9.18 -3.08 -20.85
CA THR A 111 -9.24 -2.73 -19.42
C THR A 111 -8.36 -3.62 -18.54
N SER A 112 -7.90 -4.76 -19.07
CA SER A 112 -7.16 -5.77 -18.31
C SER A 112 -5.92 -6.27 -19.07
N ILE A 113 -4.77 -6.30 -18.40
CA ILE A 113 -3.52 -6.85 -18.98
C ILE A 113 -3.67 -8.33 -19.35
N TYR A 114 -4.54 -9.07 -18.65
CA TYR A 114 -4.82 -10.47 -18.99
C TYR A 114 -5.57 -10.63 -20.32
N GLU A 115 -6.38 -9.63 -20.71
CA GLU A 115 -7.02 -9.61 -22.02
C GLU A 115 -6.00 -9.29 -23.13
N TYR A 116 -5.00 -8.46 -22.84
CA TYR A 116 -3.87 -8.27 -23.75
C TYR A 116 -3.10 -9.59 -23.98
N LEU A 117 -2.81 -10.36 -22.92
CA LEU A 117 -2.16 -11.67 -23.04
C LEU A 117 -2.97 -12.66 -23.88
N GLU A 118 -4.30 -12.65 -23.74
CA GLU A 118 -5.18 -13.50 -24.56
C GLU A 118 -5.13 -13.11 -26.04
N ARG A 119 -5.20 -11.81 -26.35
CA ARG A 119 -5.16 -11.33 -27.75
C ARG A 119 -3.79 -11.54 -28.41
N ARG A 120 -2.70 -11.44 -27.65
CA ARG A 120 -1.33 -11.53 -28.18
C ARG A 120 -0.82 -12.97 -28.31
N PHE A 121 -1.20 -13.84 -27.39
CA PHE A 121 -0.72 -15.22 -27.32
C PHE A 121 -1.87 -16.21 -27.54
N ASN A 122 -2.64 -16.52 -26.49
CA ASN A 122 -3.82 -17.38 -26.51
C ASN A 122 -4.52 -17.37 -25.15
N ARG A 123 -5.69 -18.04 -25.06
CA ARG A 123 -6.43 -18.21 -23.80
C ARG A 123 -5.68 -19.00 -22.73
N ILE A 124 -4.83 -19.96 -23.12
CA ILE A 124 -4.09 -20.81 -22.18
C ILE A 124 -3.11 -19.97 -21.36
N VAL A 125 -2.34 -19.09 -22.01
CA VAL A 125 -1.39 -18.17 -21.36
C VAL A 125 -2.12 -17.23 -20.40
N ARG A 126 -3.32 -16.76 -20.77
CA ARG A 126 -4.17 -15.97 -19.86
C ARG A 126 -4.52 -16.76 -18.59
N TYR A 127 -4.96 -18.01 -18.71
CA TYR A 127 -5.30 -18.83 -17.53
C TYR A 127 -4.09 -19.09 -16.65
N ILE A 128 -2.95 -19.46 -17.24
CA ILE A 128 -1.70 -19.69 -16.49
C ILE A 128 -1.30 -18.42 -15.73
N ALA A 129 -1.30 -17.26 -16.38
CA ALA A 129 -0.94 -15.99 -15.75
C ALA A 129 -1.90 -15.64 -14.59
N VAL A 130 -3.20 -15.87 -14.76
CA VAL A 130 -4.19 -15.65 -13.69
C VAL A 130 -3.99 -16.61 -12.53
N VAL A 131 -3.73 -17.90 -12.77
CA VAL A 131 -3.51 -18.89 -11.70
C VAL A 131 -2.25 -18.56 -10.90
N ILE A 132 -1.13 -18.26 -11.58
CA ILE A 132 0.11 -17.84 -10.92
C ILE A 132 -0.14 -16.60 -10.07
N HIS A 133 -0.86 -15.61 -10.62
CA HIS A 133 -1.16 -14.38 -9.91
C HIS A 133 -2.06 -14.61 -8.68
N LEU A 134 -3.08 -15.46 -8.79
CA LEU A 134 -3.95 -15.81 -7.67
C LEU A 134 -3.16 -16.48 -6.55
N PHE A 135 -2.26 -17.41 -6.91
CA PHE A 135 -1.38 -18.07 -5.95
C PHE A 135 -0.43 -17.07 -5.26
N SER A 136 0.24 -16.20 -6.02
CA SER A 136 1.10 -15.16 -5.43
C SER A 136 0.32 -14.20 -4.54
N THR A 137 -0.90 -13.82 -4.93
CA THR A 137 -1.77 -12.93 -4.14
C THR A 137 -2.18 -13.59 -2.84
N PHE A 138 -2.50 -14.88 -2.85
CA PHE A 138 -2.84 -15.64 -1.65
C PHE A 138 -1.69 -15.63 -0.63
N LEU A 139 -0.45 -15.88 -1.08
CA LEU A 139 0.74 -15.82 -0.21
C LEU A 139 0.97 -14.42 0.37
N ILE A 140 0.84 -13.38 -0.45
CA ILE A 140 1.01 -12.00 -0.01
C ILE A 140 -0.08 -11.58 0.99
N LEU A 141 -1.33 -12.00 0.78
CA LEU A 141 -2.43 -11.70 1.70
C LEU A 141 -2.17 -12.23 3.11
N GLY A 142 -1.57 -13.42 3.24
CA GLY A 142 -1.15 -13.96 4.54
C GLY A 142 -0.18 -13.03 5.27
N VAL A 143 0.86 -12.56 4.57
CA VAL A 143 1.85 -11.62 5.13
C VAL A 143 1.22 -10.28 5.49
N VAL A 144 0.29 -9.79 4.65
CA VAL A 144 -0.40 -8.51 4.86
C VAL A 144 -1.31 -8.54 6.09
N VAL A 145 -1.94 -9.67 6.41
CA VAL A 145 -2.74 -9.83 7.65
C VAL A 145 -1.84 -10.06 8.86
N TYR A 146 -0.72 -10.76 8.69
CA TYR A 146 0.21 -11.05 9.77
C TYR A 146 0.87 -9.79 10.36
N ALA A 147 1.31 -8.85 9.52
CA ALA A 147 1.99 -7.62 9.98
C ALA A 147 1.18 -6.79 11.02
N PRO A 148 -0.10 -6.42 10.77
CA PRO A 148 -0.92 -5.72 11.76
C PRO A 148 -1.31 -6.62 12.94
N ALA A 149 -1.46 -7.94 12.76
CA ALA A 149 -1.72 -8.86 13.86
C ALA A 149 -0.53 -8.96 14.83
N LEU A 150 0.70 -8.94 14.30
CA LEU A 150 1.92 -8.90 15.12
C LEU A 150 2.01 -7.58 15.89
N ALA A 151 1.69 -6.46 15.25
CA ALA A 151 1.62 -5.17 15.93
C ALA A 151 0.55 -5.17 17.04
N LEU A 152 -0.63 -5.73 16.77
CA LEU A 152 -1.71 -5.85 17.76
C LEU A 152 -1.30 -6.73 18.95
N ASN A 153 -0.67 -7.87 18.68
CA ASN A 153 -0.12 -8.75 19.72
C ASN A 153 0.89 -8.02 20.62
N ALA A 154 1.78 -7.21 20.04
CA ALA A 154 2.80 -6.48 20.78
C ALA A 154 2.22 -5.41 21.73
N VAL A 155 1.09 -4.78 21.37
CA VAL A 155 0.50 -3.68 22.17
C VAL A 155 -0.63 -4.13 23.09
N THR A 156 -1.34 -5.21 22.77
CA THR A 156 -2.45 -5.74 23.57
C THR A 156 -2.08 -6.90 24.48
N GLY A 157 -0.97 -7.61 24.19
CA GLY A 157 -0.58 -8.83 24.91
C GLY A 157 -1.47 -10.05 24.64
N ILE A 158 -2.48 -9.95 23.76
CA ILE A 158 -3.33 -11.07 23.33
C ILE A 158 -2.48 -12.08 22.56
N SER A 159 -2.79 -13.38 22.64
CA SER A 159 -2.08 -14.40 21.84
C SER A 159 -2.05 -14.03 20.33
N LEU A 160 -0.94 -14.38 19.67
CA LEU A 160 -0.74 -14.08 18.25
C LEU A 160 -1.89 -14.65 17.39
N PHE A 161 -2.34 -15.86 17.72
CA PHE A 161 -3.47 -16.50 17.03
C PHE A 161 -4.78 -15.71 17.20
N GLY A 162 -5.08 -15.23 18.42
CA GLY A 162 -6.25 -14.37 18.66
C GLY A 162 -6.17 -13.05 17.89
N SER A 163 -4.97 -12.45 17.80
CA SER A 163 -4.75 -11.22 17.05
C SER A 163 -4.96 -11.42 15.54
N ILE A 164 -4.50 -12.55 14.99
CA ILE A 164 -4.71 -12.89 13.56
C ILE A 164 -6.20 -13.04 13.26
N LEU A 165 -6.94 -13.77 14.10
CA LEU A 165 -8.38 -13.96 13.90
C LEU A 165 -9.15 -12.63 14.00
N ALA A 166 -8.84 -11.80 14.99
CA ALA A 166 -9.50 -10.50 15.17
C ALA A 166 -9.26 -9.58 13.96
N VAL A 167 -8.00 -9.43 13.53
CA VAL A 167 -7.66 -8.62 12.36
C VAL A 167 -8.28 -9.19 11.08
N GLY A 168 -8.31 -10.52 10.93
CA GLY A 168 -8.93 -11.19 9.78
C GLY A 168 -10.43 -10.91 9.68
N ILE A 169 -11.16 -11.03 10.80
CA ILE A 169 -12.60 -10.76 10.86
C ILE A 169 -12.89 -9.29 10.56
N ILE A 170 -12.19 -8.37 11.23
CA ILE A 170 -12.37 -6.92 11.04
C ILE A 170 -12.05 -6.52 9.60
N SER A 171 -10.93 -7.01 9.04
CA SER A 171 -10.53 -6.74 7.66
C SER A 171 -11.52 -7.30 6.64
N THR A 172 -12.05 -8.51 6.86
CA THR A 172 -13.05 -9.12 5.96
C THR A 172 -14.37 -8.36 5.99
N PHE A 173 -14.82 -7.98 7.19
CA PHE A 173 -16.04 -7.19 7.35
C PHE A 173 -15.89 -5.80 6.72
N TYR A 174 -14.78 -5.10 7.01
CA TYR A 174 -14.46 -3.80 6.43
C TYR A 174 -14.35 -3.88 4.90
N SER A 175 -13.66 -4.90 4.38
CA SER A 175 -13.53 -5.12 2.94
C SER A 175 -14.87 -5.48 2.27
N SER A 176 -15.79 -6.13 2.98
CA SER A 176 -17.13 -6.41 2.49
C SER A 176 -17.98 -5.14 2.37
N ILE A 177 -17.84 -4.21 3.33
CA ILE A 177 -18.50 -2.89 3.28
C ILE A 177 -17.90 -2.05 2.14
N VAL A 178 -16.57 -1.93 2.07
CA VAL A 178 -15.89 -1.14 1.03
C VAL A 178 -16.02 -1.78 -0.36
N GLY A 179 -16.11 -3.12 -0.43
CA GLY A 179 -16.19 -3.90 -1.67
C GLY A 179 -17.59 -4.05 -2.23
N SER A 180 -18.64 -3.80 -1.43
CA SER A 180 -20.02 -3.86 -1.91
C SER A 180 -20.46 -2.54 -2.57
N LYS A 181 -20.50 -2.60 -3.90
CA LYS A 181 -21.02 -1.62 -4.88
C LYS A 181 -20.14 -0.40 -5.21
N PRO A 182 -20.08 -0.01 -6.50
CA PRO A 182 -19.25 1.10 -6.97
C PRO A 182 -19.97 2.41 -6.69
N LEU A 183 -19.90 2.88 -5.45
CA LEU A 183 -20.53 4.13 -5.06
C LEU A 183 -19.68 5.34 -5.47
N SER A 184 -19.48 5.52 -6.77
CA SER A 184 -18.65 6.55 -7.41
C SER A 184 -17.19 6.51 -6.93
N GLY A 185 -16.22 6.44 -7.85
CA GLY A 185 -14.81 6.44 -7.45
C GLY A 185 -14.36 7.71 -6.71
N MET A 186 -15.23 8.70 -6.52
CA MET A 186 -15.03 9.84 -5.64
C MET A 186 -15.20 9.49 -4.14
N THR A 187 -16.14 8.62 -3.76
CA THR A 187 -16.39 8.26 -2.35
C THR A 187 -15.35 7.29 -1.81
N SER A 188 -14.96 6.27 -2.58
CA SER A 188 -13.86 5.39 -2.16
C SER A 188 -12.57 6.21 -2.01
N SER A 189 -12.35 7.18 -2.91
CA SER A 189 -11.20 8.08 -2.83
C SER A 189 -11.22 8.93 -1.56
N SER A 190 -12.37 9.45 -1.10
CA SER A 190 -12.44 10.22 0.15
C SER A 190 -12.13 9.38 1.40
N ILE A 191 -12.56 8.12 1.46
CA ILE A 191 -12.20 7.21 2.57
C ILE A 191 -10.69 6.90 2.54
N PHE A 192 -10.12 6.62 1.36
CA PHE A 192 -8.68 6.40 1.22
C PHE A 192 -7.86 7.64 1.56
N LEU A 193 -8.35 8.84 1.20
CA LEU A 193 -7.74 10.13 1.54
C LEU A 193 -7.71 10.35 3.06
N LEU A 194 -8.81 10.06 3.75
CA LEU A 194 -8.89 10.21 5.20
C LEU A 194 -7.95 9.20 5.89
N GLN A 195 -8.00 7.93 5.48
CA GLN A 195 -7.12 6.88 6.01
C GLN A 195 -5.64 7.23 5.82
N SER A 196 -5.24 7.73 4.65
CA SER A 196 -3.86 8.07 4.39
C SER A 196 -3.39 9.31 5.14
N SER A 197 -4.25 10.31 5.29
CA SER A 197 -3.94 11.50 6.07
C SER A 197 -3.64 11.14 7.52
N ILE A 198 -4.46 10.27 8.12
CA ILE A 198 -4.23 9.76 9.48
C ILE A 198 -2.88 9.01 9.55
N MET A 199 -2.58 8.15 8.57
CA MET A 199 -1.31 7.42 8.54
C MET A 199 -0.09 8.35 8.44
N VAL A 200 -0.16 9.37 7.58
CA VAL A 200 0.93 10.33 7.38
C VAL A 200 1.15 11.18 8.64
N ILE A 201 0.07 11.72 9.22
CA ILE A 201 0.13 12.50 10.46
C ILE A 201 0.71 11.64 11.59
N GLY A 202 0.20 10.42 11.77
CA GLY A 202 0.69 9.49 12.78
C GLY A 202 2.18 9.17 12.61
N PHE A 203 2.64 9.00 11.37
CA PHE A 203 4.05 8.76 11.08
C PHE A 203 4.94 9.95 11.48
N PHE A 204 4.54 11.17 11.12
CA PHE A 204 5.28 12.38 11.53
C PHE A 204 5.29 12.57 13.04
N LEU A 205 4.16 12.32 13.72
CA LEU A 205 4.09 12.40 15.18
C LEU A 205 5.05 11.41 15.86
N ILE A 206 5.14 10.17 15.36
CA ILE A 206 6.08 9.17 15.88
C ILE A 206 7.54 9.62 15.69
N ILE A 207 7.88 10.19 14.52
CA ILE A 207 9.22 10.72 14.26
C ILE A 207 9.55 11.86 15.22
N ILE A 208 8.65 12.84 15.36
CA ILE A 208 8.86 14.01 16.23
C ILE A 208 9.01 13.57 17.69
N ALA A 209 8.11 12.72 18.19
CA ALA A 209 8.18 12.19 19.54
C ALA A 209 9.47 11.37 19.78
N GLY A 210 9.89 10.58 18.78
CA GLY A 210 11.15 9.85 18.80
C GLY A 210 12.36 10.78 18.91
N CYS A 211 12.42 11.84 18.10
CA CYS A 211 13.49 12.83 18.15
C CYS A 211 13.54 13.56 19.49
N ILE A 212 12.38 13.98 20.03
CA ILE A 212 12.32 14.65 21.34
C ILE A 212 12.84 13.74 22.45
N LYS A 213 12.44 12.46 22.46
CA LYS A 213 12.86 11.48 23.47
C LYS A 213 14.36 11.17 23.43
N VAL A 214 14.98 11.24 22.26
CA VAL A 214 16.41 10.98 22.07
C VAL A 214 17.27 12.19 22.45
N GLY A 215 16.72 13.41 22.43
CA GLY A 215 17.45 14.64 22.74
C GLY A 215 17.62 15.59 21.55
N GLY A 216 16.92 15.35 20.45
CA GLY A 216 16.97 16.15 19.22
C GLY A 216 17.38 15.33 17.99
N ILE A 217 17.25 15.94 16.81
CA ILE A 217 17.63 15.29 15.54
C ILE A 217 19.15 15.13 15.39
N GLU A 218 19.91 16.02 16.03
CA GLU A 218 21.37 16.01 16.05
C GLU A 218 21.91 14.78 16.79
N GLU A 219 21.34 14.46 17.95
CA GLU A 219 21.69 13.26 18.72
C GLU A 219 21.31 11.97 17.98
N VAL A 220 20.18 11.97 17.25
CA VAL A 220 19.81 10.85 16.37
C VAL A 220 20.86 10.63 15.27
N TRP A 221 21.36 11.72 14.69
CA TRP A 221 22.38 11.65 13.64
C TRP A 221 23.74 11.24 14.21
N SER A 222 24.13 11.74 15.38
CA SER A 222 25.35 11.35 16.09
C SER A 222 25.38 9.84 16.36
N ARG A 223 24.29 9.28 16.90
CA ARG A 223 24.16 7.83 17.12
C ARG A 223 24.17 7.01 15.82
N ALA A 224 23.67 7.58 14.71
CA ALA A 224 23.75 6.92 13.41
C ALA A 224 25.20 6.86 12.90
N ILE A 225 25.99 7.91 13.16
CA ILE A 225 27.44 7.95 12.86
C ILE A 225 28.18 6.93 13.72
N GLU A 226 27.96 6.92 15.04
CA GLU A 226 28.58 5.96 15.96
C GLU A 226 28.25 4.50 15.62
N GLY A 227 27.00 4.25 15.20
CA GLY A 227 26.55 2.93 14.77
C GLY A 227 27.11 2.49 13.40
N ASN A 228 27.90 3.32 12.73
CA ASN A 228 28.37 3.13 11.35
C ASN A 228 27.21 2.88 10.36
N ARG A 229 26.06 3.52 10.62
CA ARG A 229 24.80 3.38 9.86
C ARG A 229 24.54 4.58 8.96
N THR A 230 25.56 5.33 8.54
CA THR A 230 25.39 6.52 7.67
C THR A 230 25.54 6.21 6.19
N PHE A 231 25.92 4.98 5.84
CA PHE A 231 26.18 4.62 4.46
C PHE A 231 24.87 4.51 3.66
N ALA A 232 24.52 5.60 2.97
CA ALA A 232 23.25 5.74 2.26
C ALA A 232 23.26 5.11 0.86
N PHE A 233 24.42 5.12 0.18
CA PHE A 233 24.51 4.77 -1.23
C PHE A 233 25.75 3.92 -1.53
N ASP A 234 25.58 2.60 -1.58
CA ASP A 234 26.60 1.69 -2.09
C ASP A 234 26.47 1.52 -3.61
N PHE A 235 27.33 2.16 -4.39
CA PHE A 235 27.30 2.06 -5.86
C PHE A 235 28.04 0.85 -6.42
N ARG A 236 28.61 -0.01 -5.57
CA ARG A 236 29.32 -1.21 -6.04
C ARG A 236 28.34 -2.19 -6.70
N PRO A 237 28.60 -2.63 -7.95
CA PRO A 237 27.75 -3.59 -8.66
C PRO A 237 28.09 -5.03 -8.23
N ASP A 238 28.11 -5.29 -6.92
CA ASP A 238 28.37 -6.61 -6.38
C ASP A 238 27.03 -7.28 -5.98
N PRO A 239 26.68 -8.43 -6.58
CA PRO A 239 25.44 -9.15 -6.27
C PRO A 239 25.43 -9.80 -4.86
N THR A 240 26.58 -9.89 -4.19
CA THR A 240 26.66 -10.42 -2.81
C THR A 240 26.23 -9.40 -1.75
N ILE A 241 26.21 -8.10 -2.10
CA ILE A 241 25.77 -7.03 -1.22
C ILE A 241 24.24 -6.96 -1.22
N LYS A 242 23.64 -7.28 -0.06
CA LYS A 242 22.17 -7.35 0.12
C LYS A 242 21.43 -6.05 -0.23
N LEU A 243 22.04 -4.89 0.00
CA LEU A 243 21.45 -3.57 -0.21
C LEU A 243 22.42 -2.65 -0.97
N SER A 244 22.81 -3.04 -2.19
CA SER A 244 23.50 -2.11 -3.09
C SER A 244 22.48 -1.21 -3.79
N PHE A 245 22.93 -0.05 -4.25
CA PHE A 245 22.12 0.87 -5.04
C PHE A 245 21.49 0.13 -6.23
N TRP A 246 22.30 -0.64 -6.95
CA TRP A 246 21.87 -1.40 -8.13
C TRP A 246 20.86 -2.50 -7.79
N SER A 247 21.14 -3.36 -6.81
CA SER A 247 20.24 -4.46 -6.45
C SER A 247 18.90 -3.94 -5.90
N THR A 248 18.96 -2.87 -5.10
CA THR A 248 17.78 -2.28 -4.47
C THR A 248 16.92 -1.48 -5.44
N SER A 249 17.53 -0.67 -6.32
CA SER A 249 16.79 0.11 -7.31
C SER A 249 16.22 -0.76 -8.43
N ILE A 250 17.00 -1.71 -8.96
CA ILE A 250 16.53 -2.62 -10.02
C ILE A 250 15.48 -3.59 -9.45
N GLY A 251 15.78 -4.26 -8.33
CA GLY A 251 14.85 -5.18 -7.68
C GLY A 251 13.56 -4.49 -7.24
N GLY A 252 13.67 -3.28 -6.67
CA GLY A 252 12.52 -2.46 -6.31
C GLY A 252 11.67 -2.06 -7.53
N SER A 253 12.30 -1.79 -8.67
CA SER A 253 11.58 -1.47 -9.91
C SER A 253 10.73 -2.65 -10.38
N PHE A 254 11.32 -3.85 -10.49
CA PHE A 254 10.60 -5.05 -10.95
C PHE A 254 9.46 -5.46 -10.01
N LEU A 255 9.71 -5.43 -8.70
CA LEU A 255 8.71 -5.77 -7.69
C LEU A 255 7.49 -4.83 -7.80
N VAL A 256 7.74 -3.53 -7.95
CA VAL A 256 6.65 -2.55 -8.05
C VAL A 256 5.96 -2.61 -9.42
N MET A 257 6.67 -2.89 -10.52
CA MET A 257 6.04 -3.12 -11.83
C MET A 257 5.07 -4.32 -11.77
N GLY A 258 5.48 -5.44 -11.17
CA GLY A 258 4.63 -6.62 -11.00
C GLY A 258 3.36 -6.33 -10.20
N MET A 259 3.45 -5.48 -9.17
CA MET A 259 2.28 -5.05 -8.40
C MET A 259 1.40 -4.02 -9.15
N ARG A 260 2.02 -3.11 -9.91
CA ARG A 260 1.30 -2.03 -10.62
C ARG A 260 0.55 -2.50 -11.86
N ASN A 261 1.00 -3.58 -12.49
CA ASN A 261 0.37 -4.22 -13.65
C ASN A 261 -0.92 -5.00 -13.31
N GLN A 262 -1.54 -4.72 -12.16
CA GLN A 262 -2.80 -5.32 -11.77
C GLN A 262 -4.00 -4.52 -12.31
N SER A 263 -5.02 -5.25 -12.74
CA SER A 263 -6.28 -4.74 -13.33
C SER A 263 -6.91 -3.55 -12.56
N LYS A 264 -6.81 -3.51 -11.22
CA LYS A 264 -7.36 -2.41 -10.41
C LYS A 264 -6.63 -1.08 -10.56
N SER A 265 -5.29 -1.10 -10.71
CA SER A 265 -4.50 0.13 -10.84
C SER A 265 -4.62 0.69 -12.26
N SER A 266 -4.48 -0.17 -13.26
CA SER A 266 -4.64 0.20 -14.68
C SER A 266 -6.04 0.76 -14.96
N SER A 267 -7.10 0.15 -14.41
CA SER A 267 -8.47 0.66 -14.58
C SER A 267 -8.68 2.06 -13.97
N LYS A 268 -8.02 2.39 -12.86
CA LYS A 268 -8.09 3.75 -12.26
C LYS A 268 -7.40 4.78 -13.14
N VAL A 269 -6.24 4.45 -13.71
CA VAL A 269 -5.46 5.36 -14.57
C VAL A 269 -6.16 5.59 -15.91
N LEU A 270 -6.72 4.56 -16.54
CA LEU A 270 -7.47 4.69 -17.80
C LEU A 270 -8.76 5.54 -17.68
N ASN A 271 -9.29 5.74 -16.47
CA ASN A 271 -10.50 6.54 -16.22
C ASN A 271 -10.20 8.04 -15.97
N LEU A 272 -8.93 8.47 -16.04
CA LEU A 272 -8.54 9.87 -15.89
C LEU A 272 -8.91 10.70 -17.13
N GLN A 273 -9.58 11.83 -16.92
CA GLN A 273 -9.95 12.77 -18.00
C GLN A 273 -8.72 13.37 -18.71
N GLY A 274 -7.59 13.53 -18.00
CA GLY A 274 -6.37 14.15 -18.52
C GLY A 274 -5.57 13.31 -19.53
N PHE A 275 -5.87 12.02 -19.70
CA PHE A 275 -5.24 11.20 -20.76
C PHE A 275 -5.82 11.48 -22.16
N LYS A 276 -6.87 12.32 -22.26
CA LYS A 276 -7.49 12.72 -23.53
C LYS A 276 -6.75 13.85 -24.26
N GLU A 277 -5.87 14.59 -23.60
CA GLU A 277 -5.28 15.83 -24.15
C GLU A 277 -3.84 15.64 -24.69
N ARG A 278 -3.42 14.40 -24.97
CA ARG A 278 -2.19 14.12 -25.72
C ARG A 278 -2.43 13.12 -26.84
#